data_AF-A0A222SHR2-F1
#
_entry.id   AF-A0A222SHR2-F1
#
_cell.length_a   1.000
_cell.length_b   1.000
_cell.length_c   1.000
_cell.angle_alpha   90.00
_cell.angle_beta   90.00
_cell.angle_gamma   90.00
#
_symmetry.space_group_name_H-M   'P 1'
#
loop_
_entity.id
_entity.type
_entity.pdbx_description
1 polymer ?
#
loop_
_entity_poly.entity_id
_entity_poly.type
_entity_poly.pdbx_seq_one_letter_code
_entity_poly.pdbx_strand_id
1 'polypeptide(L)'
;MLSDILLINDKHRKAAEAIAERVLIEKEAKETLSPGYRFIVAISGESGAGKSELSHSLAMVLKKKGIRVKILHTDNYYLVEPLERRAFREKSNFKEIGPQEYDREQLQRNIGDFRAGRVADMPCIDIITEKVDRLITDFRDIDLLIIDGLYAIATEGIDLGVYIDLTYHQTKMTQQVRGKEHDDEHRWKVLEKEHQSARKLRRLANTFIDREYNVLFCD
;
A
#
# COMPACT_ATOMS: atom_id res chain seq x y z
N MET A 1 -0.64 4.41 8.17
CA MET A 1 0.04 5.29 9.13
C MET A 1 -0.84 5.45 10.35
N LEU A 2 -0.25 5.68 11.53
CA LEU A 2 -1.02 5.94 12.75
C LEU A 2 -1.73 7.30 12.62
N SER A 3 -2.92 7.41 13.22
CA SER A 3 -3.76 8.62 13.21
C SER A 3 -4.31 9.04 11.83
N ASP A 4 -4.22 8.19 10.81
CA ASP A 4 -4.82 8.42 9.49
C ASP A 4 -6.34 8.19 9.49
N ILE A 5 -7.06 9.01 8.73
CA ILE A 5 -8.52 8.93 8.57
C ILE A 5 -8.83 8.26 7.24
N LEU A 6 -9.60 7.17 7.28
CA LEU A 6 -10.02 6.40 6.11
C LEU A 6 -11.44 6.78 5.69
N LEU A 7 -11.59 7.24 4.44
CA LEU A 7 -12.89 7.65 3.89
C LEU A 7 -13.55 6.48 3.14
N ILE A 8 -13.96 5.45 3.88
CA ILE A 8 -14.48 4.21 3.30
C ILE A 8 -15.93 4.37 2.84
N ASN A 9 -16.20 4.02 1.58
CA ASN A 9 -17.53 4.06 0.95
C ASN A 9 -17.81 2.73 0.22
N ASP A 10 -18.97 2.64 -0.44
CA ASP A 10 -19.43 1.39 -1.05
C ASP A 10 -18.59 0.93 -2.24
N LYS A 11 -17.98 1.84 -3.00
CA LYS A 11 -17.08 1.43 -4.09
C LYS A 11 -15.84 0.69 -3.57
N HIS A 12 -15.30 1.12 -2.42
CA HIS A 12 -14.18 0.43 -1.77
C HIS A 12 -14.60 -0.97 -1.29
N ARG A 13 -15.80 -1.09 -0.72
CA ARG A 13 -16.36 -2.37 -0.23
C ARG A 13 -16.61 -3.36 -1.37
N LYS A 14 -17.25 -2.91 -2.45
CA LYS A 14 -17.53 -3.73 -3.64
C LYS A 14 -16.24 -4.22 -4.31
N ALA A 15 -15.26 -3.34 -4.49
CA ALA A 15 -13.96 -3.72 -5.03
C ALA A 15 -13.23 -4.73 -4.12
N ALA A 16 -13.29 -4.52 -2.80
CA ALA A 16 -12.71 -5.44 -1.83
C ALA A 16 -13.35 -6.83 -1.87
N GLU A 17 -14.68 -6.94 -2.05
CA GLU A 17 -15.38 -8.21 -2.20
C GLU A 17 -14.89 -8.98 -3.43
N ALA A 18 -14.85 -8.34 -4.59
CA ALA A 18 -14.35 -8.97 -5.83
C ALA A 18 -12.88 -9.41 -5.71
N ILE A 19 -12.01 -8.57 -5.14
CA ILE A 19 -10.61 -8.95 -4.91
C ILE A 19 -10.51 -10.11 -3.91
N ALA A 20 -11.32 -10.12 -2.85
CA ALA A 20 -11.28 -11.17 -1.84
C ALA A 20 -11.60 -12.55 -2.43
N GLU A 21 -12.54 -12.64 -3.37
CA GLU A 21 -12.84 -13.89 -4.08
C GLU A 21 -11.60 -14.44 -4.79
N ARG A 22 -10.90 -13.59 -5.55
CA ARG A 22 -9.65 -13.96 -6.23
C ARG A 22 -8.55 -14.37 -5.26
N VAL A 23 -8.36 -13.58 -4.19
CA VAL A 23 -7.37 -13.83 -3.14
C VAL A 23 -7.58 -15.20 -2.50
N LEU A 24 -8.82 -15.58 -2.17
CA LEU A 24 -9.11 -16.87 -1.55
C LEU A 24 -8.75 -18.04 -2.47
N ILE A 25 -9.11 -17.95 -3.75
CA ILE A 25 -8.79 -18.99 -4.75
C ILE A 25 -7.28 -19.14 -4.92
N GLU A 26 -6.55 -18.04 -5.15
CA GLU A 26 -5.10 -18.09 -5.37
C GLU A 26 -4.34 -18.52 -4.10
N LYS A 27 -4.78 -18.07 -2.92
CA LYS A 27 -4.21 -18.49 -1.64
C LYS A 27 -4.38 -20.00 -1.43
N GLU A 28 -5.57 -20.53 -1.63
CA GLU A 28 -5.85 -21.97 -1.48
C GLU A 28 -4.99 -22.81 -2.44
N ALA A 29 -4.84 -22.36 -3.69
CA ALA A 29 -3.97 -23.03 -4.67
C ALA A 29 -2.49 -23.04 -4.21
N LYS A 30 -1.98 -21.92 -3.68
CA LYS A 30 -0.62 -21.85 -3.13
C LYS A 30 -0.43 -22.72 -1.89
N GLU A 31 -1.41 -22.73 -0.99
CA GLU A 31 -1.37 -23.57 0.22
C GLU A 31 -1.43 -25.06 -0.08
N THR A 32 -2.17 -25.45 -1.12
CA THR A 32 -2.21 -26.84 -1.60
C THR A 32 -0.84 -27.30 -2.09
N LEU A 33 -0.09 -26.41 -2.77
CA LEU A 33 1.26 -26.70 -3.26
C LEU A 33 2.33 -26.62 -2.14
N SER A 34 2.15 -25.72 -1.19
CA SER A 34 3.08 -25.47 -0.09
C SER A 34 2.29 -25.25 1.20
N PRO A 35 2.07 -26.28 2.03
CA PRO A 35 1.33 -26.14 3.28
C PRO A 35 1.91 -25.03 4.18
N GLY A 36 1.02 -24.17 4.68
CA GLY A 36 1.41 -23.00 5.48
C GLY A 36 1.93 -21.81 4.65
N TYR A 37 1.69 -21.79 3.33
CA TYR A 37 2.02 -20.65 2.49
C TYR A 37 1.30 -19.37 2.94
N ARG A 38 2.07 -18.30 3.12
CA ARG A 38 1.57 -17.02 3.65
C ARG A 38 1.42 -15.99 2.55
N PHE A 39 0.21 -15.83 2.02
CA PHE A 39 -0.06 -15.04 0.81
C PHE A 39 0.13 -13.52 1.04
N ILE A 40 0.61 -12.81 0.01
CA ILE A 40 0.84 -11.36 0.04
C ILE A 40 0.11 -10.66 -1.11
N VAL A 41 -0.72 -9.67 -0.76
CA VAL A 41 -1.39 -8.76 -1.72
C VAL A 41 -0.72 -7.40 -1.66
N ALA A 42 -0.34 -6.83 -2.81
CA ALA A 42 0.12 -5.45 -2.90
C ALA A 42 -0.92 -4.55 -3.56
N ILE A 43 -1.16 -3.36 -2.99
CA ILE A 43 -2.14 -2.38 -3.47
C ILE A 43 -1.43 -1.04 -3.70
N SER A 44 -1.27 -0.66 -4.97
CA SER A 44 -0.66 0.61 -5.39
C SER A 44 -1.63 1.52 -6.13
N GLY A 45 -1.22 2.77 -6.33
CA GLY A 45 -2.02 3.83 -6.92
C GLY A 45 -1.66 5.20 -6.37
N GLU A 46 -2.21 6.24 -6.98
CA GLU A 46 -1.90 7.64 -6.63
C GLU A 46 -2.24 8.02 -5.18
N SER A 47 -1.62 9.10 -4.70
CA SER A 47 -2.06 9.73 -3.46
C SER A 47 -3.55 10.08 -3.55
N GLY A 48 -4.32 9.76 -2.51
CA GLY A 48 -5.79 9.94 -2.51
C GLY A 48 -6.58 8.96 -3.38
N ALA A 49 -5.96 7.94 -3.99
CA ALA A 49 -6.67 6.99 -4.85
C ALA A 49 -7.58 5.98 -4.13
N GLY A 50 -7.52 5.89 -2.80
CA GLY A 50 -8.31 4.92 -2.02
C GLY A 50 -7.56 3.63 -1.64
N LYS A 51 -6.22 3.62 -1.70
CA LYS A 51 -5.38 2.44 -1.39
C LYS A 51 -5.63 1.88 0.01
N SER A 52 -5.57 2.74 1.03
CA SER A 52 -5.71 2.33 2.43
C SER A 52 -7.15 2.00 2.77
N GLU A 53 -8.11 2.69 2.15
CA GLU A 53 -9.52 2.34 2.20
C GLU A 53 -9.82 0.97 1.60
N LEU A 54 -9.23 0.67 0.44
CA LEU A 54 -9.36 -0.64 -0.22
C LEU A 54 -8.67 -1.74 0.59
N SER A 55 -7.47 -1.48 1.11
CA SER A 55 -6.71 -2.42 1.96
C SER A 55 -7.47 -2.75 3.24
N HIS A 56 -8.00 -1.73 3.92
CA HIS A 56 -8.86 -1.94 5.08
C HIS A 56 -10.12 -2.73 4.73
N SER A 57 -10.80 -2.36 3.65
CA SER A 57 -12.03 -3.04 3.22
C SER A 57 -11.76 -4.51 2.87
N LEU A 58 -10.69 -4.81 2.16
CA LEU A 58 -10.25 -6.17 1.82
C LEU A 58 -9.91 -6.97 3.08
N ALA A 59 -9.14 -6.40 4.01
CA ALA A 59 -8.83 -7.04 5.28
C ALA A 59 -10.10 -7.38 6.08
N MET A 60 -11.10 -6.49 6.08
CA MET A 60 -12.38 -6.73 6.76
C MET A 60 -13.20 -7.83 6.11
N VAL A 61 -13.23 -7.93 4.78
CA VAL A 61 -13.89 -9.04 4.06
C VAL A 61 -13.20 -10.36 4.38
N LEU A 62 -11.87 -10.42 4.27
CA LEU A 62 -11.08 -11.62 4.57
C LEU A 62 -11.19 -12.05 6.05
N LYS A 63 -11.19 -11.09 6.99
CA LYS A 63 -11.41 -11.35 8.41
C LYS A 63 -12.76 -12.02 8.68
N LYS A 64 -13.83 -11.59 8.00
CA LYS A 64 -15.15 -12.24 8.10
C LYS A 64 -15.14 -13.68 7.59
N LYS A 65 -14.18 -14.04 6.73
CA LYS A 65 -13.94 -15.40 6.23
C LYS A 65 -12.96 -16.19 7.11
N GLY A 66 -12.57 -15.66 8.27
CA GLY A 66 -11.66 -16.34 9.21
C GLY A 66 -10.17 -16.16 8.93
N ILE A 67 -9.78 -15.34 7.94
CA ILE A 67 -8.38 -15.07 7.61
C ILE A 67 -7.86 -13.93 8.47
N ARG A 68 -6.78 -14.16 9.23
CA ARG A 68 -6.10 -13.09 9.97
C ARG A 68 -5.17 -12.31 9.05
N VAL A 69 -5.49 -11.03 8.88
CA VAL A 69 -4.80 -10.13 7.95
C VAL A 69 -4.01 -9.07 8.71
N LYS A 70 -2.77 -8.83 8.28
CA LYS A 70 -2.01 -7.62 8.65
C LYS A 70 -1.89 -6.70 7.44
N ILE A 71 -2.02 -5.39 7.67
CA ILE A 71 -1.74 -4.37 6.67
C ILE A 71 -0.39 -3.72 7.01
N LEU A 72 0.50 -3.62 6.01
CA LEU A 72 1.70 -2.79 6.05
C LEU A 72 1.51 -1.60 5.10
N HIS A 73 1.86 -0.41 5.57
CA HIS A 73 1.85 0.80 4.77
C HIS A 73 3.29 1.12 4.38
N THR A 74 3.64 1.08 3.08
CA THR A 74 4.99 1.45 2.63
C THR A 74 5.31 2.91 2.88
N ASP A 75 4.29 3.74 3.13
CA ASP A 75 4.46 5.12 3.59
C ASP A 75 5.23 5.21 4.92
N ASN A 76 5.27 4.13 5.72
CA ASN A 76 6.09 4.07 6.94
C ASN A 76 7.58 3.81 6.65
N TYR A 77 7.93 3.42 5.44
CA TYR A 77 9.27 2.91 5.09
C TYR A 77 10.10 3.92 4.30
N TYR A 78 9.77 5.22 4.32
CA TYR A 78 10.65 6.20 3.68
C TYR A 78 11.99 6.30 4.44
N LEU A 79 13.11 6.37 3.69
CA LEU A 79 14.46 6.61 4.23
C LEU A 79 14.57 7.99 4.89
N VAL A 80 13.83 8.96 4.36
CA VAL A 80 13.80 10.34 4.88
C VAL A 80 12.54 10.54 5.70
N GLU A 81 12.73 10.98 6.95
CA GLU A 81 11.65 11.25 7.90
C GLU A 81 10.66 12.29 7.36
N PRO A 82 9.38 12.26 7.76
CA PRO A 82 8.36 13.19 7.27
C PRO A 82 8.78 14.67 7.33
N LEU A 83 9.34 15.10 8.45
CA LEU A 83 9.75 16.49 8.70
C LEU A 83 10.86 16.98 7.77
N GLU A 84 11.71 16.08 7.28
CA GLU A 84 12.87 16.43 6.44
C GLU A 84 12.62 16.20 4.95
N ARG A 85 11.57 15.45 4.60
CA ARG A 85 11.32 14.97 3.23
C ARG A 85 11.13 16.09 2.23
N ARG A 86 10.42 17.15 2.61
CA ARG A 86 10.21 18.33 1.74
C ARG A 86 11.54 18.97 1.36
N ALA A 87 12.36 19.34 2.34
CA ALA A 87 13.65 19.97 2.12
C ALA A 87 14.61 19.05 1.32
N PHE A 88 14.58 17.75 1.57
CA PHE A 88 15.36 16.77 0.82
C PHE A 88 14.95 16.71 -0.67
N ARG A 89 13.65 16.66 -0.96
CA ARG A 89 13.11 16.66 -2.33
C ARG A 89 13.43 17.97 -3.06
N GLU A 90 13.35 19.11 -2.37
CA GLU A 90 13.74 20.42 -2.92
C GLU A 90 15.24 20.48 -3.24
N LYS A 91 16.10 20.03 -2.32
CA LYS A 91 17.57 20.01 -2.50
C LYS A 91 18.01 19.12 -3.67
N SER A 92 17.30 18.01 -3.91
CA SER A 92 17.55 17.11 -5.05
C SER A 92 16.89 17.57 -6.35
N ASN A 93 16.21 18.72 -6.35
CA ASN A 93 15.38 19.19 -7.46
C ASN A 93 14.39 18.11 -7.95
N PHE A 94 13.78 17.40 -7.01
CA PHE A 94 12.77 16.36 -7.23
C PHE A 94 13.23 15.16 -8.08
N LYS A 95 14.54 15.00 -8.32
CA LYS A 95 15.09 13.91 -9.15
C LYS A 95 15.04 12.56 -8.44
N GLU A 96 15.06 12.57 -7.12
CA GLU A 96 15.10 11.39 -6.27
C GLU A 96 13.70 10.84 -5.91
N ILE A 97 12.62 11.37 -6.49
CA ILE A 97 11.26 10.87 -6.21
C ILE A 97 11.02 9.54 -6.92
N GLY A 98 10.69 8.49 -6.16
CA GLY A 98 10.45 7.15 -6.68
C GLY A 98 10.62 6.04 -5.65
N PRO A 99 10.55 4.76 -6.07
CA PRO A 99 10.66 3.60 -5.19
C PRO A 99 11.96 3.55 -4.37
N GLN A 100 13.01 4.22 -4.83
CA GLN A 100 14.28 4.35 -4.12
C GLN A 100 14.19 5.18 -2.83
N GLU A 101 13.11 5.95 -2.63
CA GLU A 101 12.89 6.67 -1.38
C GLU A 101 12.54 5.72 -0.23
N TYR A 102 12.18 4.46 -0.51
CA TYR A 102 11.85 3.46 0.50
C TYR A 102 13.10 2.71 0.99
N ASP A 103 13.13 2.43 2.29
CA ASP A 103 14.00 1.45 2.92
C ASP A 103 13.56 0.04 2.50
N ARG A 104 13.99 -0.34 1.29
CA ARG A 104 13.71 -1.65 0.69
C ARG A 104 14.28 -2.79 1.53
N GLU A 105 15.40 -2.56 2.22
CA GLU A 105 16.03 -3.59 3.03
C GLU A 105 15.16 -3.92 4.24
N GLN A 106 14.70 -2.90 4.98
CA GLN A 106 13.78 -3.08 6.12
C GLN A 106 12.45 -3.66 5.67
N LEU A 107 11.90 -3.20 4.54
CA LEU A 107 10.66 -3.77 4.00
C LEU A 107 10.82 -5.25 3.67
N GLN A 108 11.93 -5.63 3.02
CA GLN A 108 12.19 -7.02 2.64
C GLN A 108 12.47 -7.91 3.86
N ARG A 109 13.15 -7.39 4.89
CA ARG A 109 13.29 -8.08 6.19
C ARG A 109 11.92 -8.40 6.80
N ASN A 110 11.03 -7.41 6.85
CA ASN A 110 9.69 -7.57 7.42
C ASN A 110 8.80 -8.53 6.62
N ILE A 111 8.96 -8.58 5.30
CA ILE A 111 8.32 -9.58 4.45
C ILE A 111 8.86 -10.98 4.74
N GLY A 112 10.18 -11.10 4.91
CA GLY A 112 10.82 -12.36 5.31
C GLY A 112 10.35 -12.84 6.68
N ASP A 113 10.19 -11.94 7.64
CA ASP A 113 9.65 -12.23 8.97
C ASP A 113 8.18 -12.67 8.89
N PHE A 114 7.37 -12.01 8.07
CA PHE A 114 6.02 -12.45 7.78
C PHE A 114 6.00 -13.85 7.19
N ARG A 115 6.77 -14.13 6.13
CA ARG A 115 6.82 -15.45 5.49
C ARG A 115 7.28 -16.56 6.44
N ALA A 116 8.13 -16.24 7.40
CA ALA A 116 8.64 -17.21 8.38
C ALA A 116 7.83 -17.27 9.69
N GLY A 117 6.81 -16.42 9.87
CA GLY A 117 6.06 -16.35 11.13
C GLY A 117 6.88 -15.90 12.32
N ARG A 118 7.80 -14.95 12.12
CA ARG A 118 8.61 -14.37 13.19
C ARG A 118 7.97 -13.10 13.75
N VAL A 119 8.48 -12.68 14.91
CA VAL A 119 8.21 -11.34 15.42
C VAL A 119 9.00 -10.35 14.56
N ALA A 120 8.32 -9.34 14.03
CA ALA A 120 8.93 -8.27 13.25
C ALA A 120 8.84 -6.94 13.99
N ASP A 121 9.85 -6.10 13.77
CA ASP A 121 9.92 -4.72 14.19
C ASP A 121 9.81 -3.82 12.96
N MET A 122 8.76 -3.01 12.92
CA MET A 122 8.38 -2.26 11.73
C MET A 122 8.29 -0.78 12.05
N PRO A 123 8.69 0.11 11.13
CA PRO A 123 8.48 1.53 11.32
C PRO A 123 6.98 1.85 11.29
N CYS A 124 6.58 2.82 12.09
CA CYS A 124 5.21 3.30 12.19
C CYS A 124 5.22 4.81 12.28
N ILE A 125 4.76 5.49 11.23
CA ILE A 125 4.68 6.95 11.26
C ILE A 125 3.37 7.35 11.92
N ASP A 126 3.45 8.18 12.96
CA ASP A 126 2.33 8.93 13.49
C ASP A 126 2.24 10.28 12.79
N ILE A 127 1.18 10.49 12.01
CA ILE A 127 1.04 11.69 11.19
C ILE A 127 0.72 12.94 12.02
N ILE A 128 0.32 12.79 13.28
CA ILE A 128 0.00 13.93 14.16
C ILE A 128 1.27 14.48 14.81
N THR A 129 2.13 13.59 15.29
CA THR A 129 3.40 13.97 15.92
C THR A 129 4.56 14.06 14.91
N GLU A 130 4.35 13.53 13.72
CA GLU A 130 5.34 13.40 12.64
C GLU A 130 6.59 12.59 13.07
N LYS A 131 6.43 11.73 14.09
CA LYS A 131 7.48 10.86 14.61
C LYS A 131 7.46 9.48 13.95
N VAL A 132 8.65 8.89 13.89
CA VAL A 132 8.84 7.50 13.51
C VAL A 132 8.83 6.63 14.77
N ASP A 133 7.69 6.00 15.03
CA ASP A 133 7.51 5.02 16.09
C ASP A 133 7.86 3.60 15.59
N ARG A 134 7.81 2.64 16.52
CA ARG A 134 8.03 1.21 16.26
C ARG A 134 6.78 0.40 16.52
N LEU A 135 6.40 -0.42 15.55
CA LEU A 135 5.31 -1.39 15.64
C LEU A 135 5.91 -2.80 15.66
N ILE A 136 5.80 -3.45 16.81
CA ILE A 136 6.19 -4.86 16.97
C ILE A 136 4.97 -5.73 16.64
N THR A 137 5.13 -6.76 15.82
CA THR A 137 4.06 -7.71 15.49
C THR A 137 4.60 -9.12 15.44
N ASP A 138 3.91 -10.01 16.13
CA ASP A 138 4.12 -11.44 15.98
C ASP A 138 3.34 -11.95 14.77
N PHE A 139 4.04 -12.47 13.76
CA PHE A 139 3.39 -12.99 12.57
C PHE A 139 2.95 -14.44 12.68
N ARG A 140 3.24 -15.18 13.77
CA ARG A 140 2.95 -16.62 13.86
C ARG A 140 1.52 -16.99 13.48
N ASP A 141 0.57 -16.13 13.80
CA ASP A 141 -0.86 -16.36 13.64
C ASP A 141 -1.50 -15.46 12.56
N ILE A 142 -0.70 -14.77 11.75
CA ILE A 142 -1.17 -13.96 10.62
C ILE A 142 -1.10 -14.80 9.34
N ASP A 143 -2.24 -14.94 8.67
CA ASP A 143 -2.43 -15.81 7.51
C ASP A 143 -2.15 -15.09 6.18
N LEU A 144 -2.34 -13.77 6.14
CA LEU A 144 -2.21 -12.96 4.92
C LEU A 144 -1.68 -11.56 5.22
N LEU A 145 -0.82 -11.05 4.33
CA LEU A 145 -0.29 -9.70 4.37
C LEU A 145 -0.88 -8.87 3.23
N ILE A 146 -1.36 -7.67 3.55
CA ILE A 146 -1.65 -6.64 2.55
C ILE A 146 -0.58 -5.57 2.68
N ILE A 147 0.05 -5.19 1.58
CA ILE A 147 1.01 -4.10 1.52
C ILE A 147 0.39 -2.99 0.67
N ASP A 148 0.18 -1.82 1.25
CA ASP A 148 -0.34 -0.67 0.52
C ASP A 148 0.69 0.45 0.42
N GLY A 149 0.53 1.28 -0.62
CA GLY A 149 1.33 2.48 -0.79
C GLY A 149 1.63 2.77 -2.25
N LEU A 150 2.21 3.94 -2.50
CA LEU A 150 2.39 4.45 -3.87
C LEU A 150 3.16 3.46 -4.76
N TYR A 151 4.21 2.84 -4.21
CA TYR A 151 5.06 1.87 -4.92
C TYR A 151 5.01 0.44 -4.35
N ALA A 152 4.01 0.12 -3.52
CA ALA A 152 3.87 -1.21 -2.90
C ALA A 152 3.96 -2.39 -3.88
N ILE A 153 3.49 -2.22 -5.12
CA ILE A 153 3.54 -3.26 -6.16
C ILE A 153 4.95 -3.59 -6.66
N ALA A 154 5.95 -2.74 -6.36
CA ALA A 154 7.36 -3.02 -6.64
C ALA A 154 8.02 -3.89 -5.56
N THR A 155 7.27 -4.29 -4.53
CA THR A 155 7.75 -5.18 -3.48
C THR A 155 8.00 -6.58 -4.03
N GLU A 156 9.15 -7.17 -3.70
CA GLU A 156 9.51 -8.51 -4.16
C GLU A 156 8.75 -9.59 -3.38
N GLY A 157 8.36 -10.67 -4.07
CA GLY A 157 7.66 -11.79 -3.45
C GLY A 157 6.19 -11.53 -3.12
N ILE A 158 5.55 -10.56 -3.78
CA ILE A 158 4.08 -10.41 -3.76
C ILE A 158 3.43 -11.52 -4.59
N ASP A 159 2.21 -11.92 -4.23
CA ASP A 159 1.44 -12.93 -4.95
C ASP A 159 0.39 -12.31 -5.87
N LEU A 160 -0.31 -11.26 -5.40
CA LEU A 160 -1.31 -10.52 -6.17
C LEU A 160 -1.00 -9.03 -6.17
N GLY A 161 -0.93 -8.41 -7.35
CA GLY A 161 -0.64 -7.00 -7.53
C GLY A 161 -1.85 -6.21 -8.03
N VAL A 162 -2.41 -5.36 -7.17
CA VAL A 162 -3.55 -4.48 -7.49
C VAL A 162 -3.04 -3.06 -7.74
N TYR A 163 -3.43 -2.46 -8.87
CA TYR A 163 -3.10 -1.09 -9.22
C TYR A 163 -4.36 -0.24 -9.45
N ILE A 164 -4.54 0.80 -8.65
CA ILE A 164 -5.63 1.77 -8.81
C ILE A 164 -5.24 2.79 -9.87
N ASP A 165 -5.85 2.68 -11.05
CA ASP A 165 -5.50 3.40 -12.27
C ASP A 165 -6.19 4.78 -12.36
N LEU A 166 -6.03 5.55 -11.30
CA LEU A 166 -6.42 6.95 -11.22
C LEU A 166 -5.20 7.85 -11.45
N THR A 167 -5.41 9.07 -11.94
CA THR A 167 -4.35 10.09 -12.00
C THR A 167 -4.43 11.03 -10.80
N TYR A 168 -3.32 11.72 -10.49
CA TYR A 168 -3.28 12.71 -9.41
C TYR A 168 -4.27 13.89 -9.62
N HIS A 169 -4.64 14.20 -10.87
CA HIS A 169 -5.71 15.15 -11.16
C HIS A 169 -7.08 14.64 -10.68
N GLN A 170 -7.35 13.34 -10.86
CA GLN A 170 -8.62 12.73 -10.48
C GLN A 170 -8.75 12.56 -8.97
N THR A 171 -7.63 12.43 -8.25
CA THR A 171 -7.63 12.26 -6.79
C THR A 171 -7.58 13.57 -6.02
N LYS A 172 -7.46 14.74 -6.69
CA LYS A 172 -7.29 16.06 -6.06
C LYS A 172 -8.32 16.35 -4.96
N MET A 173 -9.60 16.15 -5.25
CA MET A 173 -10.67 16.41 -4.27
C MET A 173 -10.53 15.54 -3.02
N THR A 174 -10.21 14.26 -3.19
CA THR A 174 -10.00 13.34 -2.06
C THR A 174 -8.76 13.72 -1.25
N GLN A 175 -7.69 14.19 -1.90
CA GLN A 175 -6.50 14.69 -1.20
C GLN A 175 -6.84 15.91 -0.34
N GLN A 176 -7.61 16.87 -0.87
CA GLN A 176 -8.04 18.06 -0.13
C GLN A 176 -8.90 17.71 1.08
N VAL A 177 -9.88 16.81 0.93
CA VAL A 177 -10.77 16.39 2.03
C VAL A 177 -9.99 15.71 3.16
N ARG A 178 -8.94 14.96 2.84
CA ARG A 178 -8.11 14.28 3.84
C ARG A 178 -7.18 15.23 4.61
N GLY A 179 -6.84 16.38 4.04
CA GLY A 179 -6.09 17.44 4.72
C GLY A 179 -4.68 17.04 5.17
N LYS A 180 -4.08 15.99 4.61
CA LYS A 180 -2.75 15.49 5.02
C LYS A 180 -1.59 16.39 4.63
N GLU A 181 -1.71 17.04 3.48
CA GLU A 181 -0.64 17.85 2.89
C GLU A 181 -1.24 19.16 2.36
N HIS A 182 -0.45 20.21 2.37
CA HIS A 182 -0.83 21.51 1.82
C HIS A 182 -0.99 21.44 0.30
N ASP A 183 -2.07 22.04 -0.24
CA ASP A 183 -2.28 22.21 -1.68
C ASP A 183 -1.47 23.42 -2.17
N ASP A 184 -0.17 23.20 -2.42
CA ASP A 184 0.78 24.22 -2.92
C ASP A 184 1.50 23.76 -4.21
N GLU A 185 2.23 24.68 -4.85
CA GLU A 185 2.98 24.39 -6.08
C GLU A 185 4.01 23.26 -5.89
N HIS A 186 4.60 23.18 -4.69
CA HIS A 186 5.52 22.12 -4.32
C HIS A 186 4.81 20.76 -4.39
N ARG A 187 3.62 20.63 -3.78
CA ARG A 187 2.86 19.37 -3.79
C ARG A 187 2.49 18.94 -5.20
N TRP A 188 2.13 19.88 -6.07
CA TRP A 188 1.85 19.60 -7.48
C TRP A 188 3.06 19.02 -8.23
N LYS A 189 4.26 19.58 -8.04
CA LYS A 189 5.50 19.04 -8.61
C LYS A 189 5.79 17.62 -8.10
N VAL A 190 5.58 17.41 -6.80
CA VAL A 190 5.74 16.08 -6.19
C VAL A 190 4.75 15.08 -6.80
N LEU A 191 3.47 15.42 -6.88
CA LEU A 191 2.43 14.54 -7.44
C LEU A 191 2.73 14.16 -8.89
N GLU A 192 3.20 15.09 -9.70
CA GLU A 192 3.59 14.80 -11.08
C GLU A 192 4.73 13.77 -11.15
N LYS A 193 5.77 13.93 -10.32
CA LYS A 193 6.90 12.99 -10.25
C LYS A 193 6.49 11.63 -9.69
N GLU A 194 5.67 11.64 -8.64
CA GLU A 194 5.06 10.44 -8.06
C GLU A 194 4.29 9.66 -9.12
N HIS A 195 3.45 10.35 -9.90
CA HIS A 195 2.66 9.79 -11.00
C HIS A 195 3.52 9.19 -12.12
N GLN A 196 4.53 9.95 -12.59
CA GLN A 196 5.46 9.46 -13.61
C GLN A 196 6.21 8.20 -13.16
N SER A 197 6.54 8.11 -11.87
CA SER A 197 7.22 6.97 -11.28
C SER A 197 6.28 5.77 -11.11
N ALA A 198 5.09 5.98 -10.53
CA ALA A 198 4.09 4.95 -10.28
C ALA A 198 3.59 4.31 -11.58
N ARG A 199 3.36 5.10 -12.64
CA ARG A 199 2.95 4.59 -13.96
C ARG A 199 3.92 3.57 -14.55
N LYS A 200 5.22 3.67 -14.28
CA LYS A 200 6.22 2.69 -14.76
C LYS A 200 6.06 1.33 -14.08
N LEU A 201 5.48 1.31 -12.88
CA LEU A 201 5.24 0.10 -12.10
C LEU A 201 3.89 -0.55 -12.41
N ARG A 202 2.99 0.15 -13.10
CA ARG A 202 1.68 -0.37 -13.54
C ARG A 202 1.78 -1.74 -14.24
N ARG A 203 2.88 -1.98 -14.98
CA ARG A 203 3.15 -3.25 -15.67
C ARG A 203 3.36 -4.47 -14.74
N LEU A 204 3.56 -4.24 -13.45
CA LEU A 204 3.73 -5.30 -12.44
C LEU A 204 2.38 -5.76 -11.86
N ALA A 205 1.29 -5.09 -12.21
CA ALA A 205 -0.05 -5.45 -11.77
C ALA A 205 -0.68 -6.50 -12.66
N ASN A 206 -1.43 -7.40 -12.04
CA ASN A 206 -2.35 -8.33 -12.68
C ASN A 206 -3.81 -8.02 -12.35
N THR A 207 -4.07 -7.07 -11.46
CA THR A 207 -5.42 -6.59 -11.14
C THR A 207 -5.45 -5.06 -11.19
N PHE A 208 -6.45 -4.50 -11.85
CA PHE A 208 -6.61 -3.05 -12.00
C PHE A 208 -7.92 -2.57 -11.40
N ILE A 209 -7.90 -1.37 -10.82
CA ILE A 209 -9.10 -0.64 -10.42
C ILE A 209 -9.24 0.55 -11.36
N ASP A 210 -10.35 0.59 -12.12
CA ASP A 210 -10.61 1.67 -13.08
C ASP A 210 -11.13 2.96 -12.39
N ARG A 211 -11.55 3.94 -13.20
CA ARG A 211 -11.99 5.26 -12.72
C ARG A 211 -13.32 5.20 -11.98
N GLU A 212 -14.18 4.30 -12.41
CA GLU A 212 -15.46 3.97 -11.80
C GLU A 212 -15.30 3.03 -10.59
N TYR A 213 -14.06 2.62 -10.31
CA TYR A 213 -13.63 1.76 -9.22
C TYR A 213 -14.06 0.29 -9.38
N ASN A 214 -14.29 -0.15 -10.63
CA ASN A 214 -14.50 -1.55 -10.95
C ASN A 214 -13.19 -2.33 -10.94
N VAL A 215 -13.27 -3.61 -10.61
CA VAL A 215 -12.11 -4.53 -10.59
C VAL A 215 -11.97 -5.22 -11.95
N LEU A 216 -10.79 -5.14 -12.54
CA LEU A 216 -10.42 -5.79 -13.79
C LEU A 216 -9.26 -6.74 -13.53
N PHE A 217 -9.48 -8.04 -13.68
CA PHE A 217 -8.44 -9.06 -13.59
C PHE A 217 -7.78 -9.25 -14.96
N CYS A 218 -6.45 -9.34 -14.99
CA CYS A 218 -5.65 -9.62 -16.18
C CYS A 218 -4.76 -10.83 -15.89
N ASP A 219 -5.14 -11.96 -16.46
CA ASP A 219 -4.40 -13.23 -16.38
C ASP A 219 -3.28 -13.31 -17.43
#